data_AF-M5FG36-F1
#
_entry.id   AF-M5FG36-F1
#
_cell.length_a   1.000
_cell.length_b   1.000
_cell.length_c   1.000
_cell.angle_alpha   90.00
_cell.angle_beta   90.00
_cell.angle_gamma   90.00
#
_symmetry.space_group_name_H-M   'P 1'
#
loop_
_entity.id
_entity.type
_entity.pdbx_description
1 polymer ?
#
loop_
_entity_poly.entity_id
_entity_poly.type
_entity_poly.pdbx_seq_one_letter_code
_entity_poly.pdbx_strand_id
1 'polypeptide(L)'
;MRFEYSAQLREDLNAQVLAALRSKGIINVAAVAEEVRLRNLAENIALEDVEFLVMQVAQFHGAPMEFDGLTVVVGTSRSLPDSGLELHGNPRPDIGDESIQLDAHQAQMQ
;
A
#
# COMPACT_ATOMS: atom_id res chain seq x y z
N MET A 1 -34.17 -11.69 -10.80
CA MET A 1 -34.47 -11.26 -9.42
C MET A 1 -34.42 -9.74 -9.41
N ARG A 2 -35.56 -9.05 -9.32
CA ARG A 2 -35.59 -7.59 -9.23
C ARG A 2 -35.59 -7.25 -7.76
N PHE A 3 -34.44 -6.85 -7.24
CA PHE A 3 -34.41 -6.17 -5.95
C PHE A 3 -35.08 -4.81 -6.17
N GLU A 4 -36.34 -4.72 -5.75
CA GLU A 4 -37.12 -3.48 -5.72
C GLU A 4 -36.59 -2.64 -4.54
N TYR A 5 -35.30 -2.28 -4.58
CA TYR A 5 -34.74 -1.34 -3.64
C TYR A 5 -35.53 -0.04 -3.71
N SER A 6 -35.78 0.56 -2.55
CA SER A 6 -36.53 1.81 -2.44
C SER A 6 -35.94 2.86 -3.38
N ALA A 7 -36.82 3.68 -3.98
CA ALA A 7 -36.38 4.76 -4.87
C ALA A 7 -35.37 5.70 -4.17
N GLN A 8 -35.52 5.87 -2.85
CA GLN A 8 -34.59 6.60 -1.99
C GLN A 8 -33.18 5.99 -2.00
N LEU A 9 -33.05 4.68 -1.78
CA LEU A 9 -31.75 4.01 -1.79
C LEU A 9 -31.02 4.20 -3.13
N ARG A 10 -31.74 4.10 -4.26
CA ARG A 10 -31.15 4.31 -5.59
C ARG A 10 -30.70 5.75 -5.81
N GLU A 11 -31.49 6.72 -5.34
CA GLU A 11 -31.15 8.13 -5.47
C GLU A 11 -29.94 8.49 -4.59
N ASP A 12 -29.91 8.02 -3.34
CA ASP A 12 -28.75 8.16 -2.44
C ASP A 12 -27.49 7.49 -3.01
N LEU A 13 -27.60 6.27 -3.55
CA LEU A 13 -26.51 5.57 -4.24
C LEU A 13 -25.93 6.42 -5.37
N ASN A 14 -26.79 6.91 -6.26
CA ASN A 14 -26.36 7.66 -7.42
C ASN A 14 -25.77 9.03 -7.01
N ALA A 15 -26.38 9.69 -6.02
CA ALA A 15 -25.88 10.94 -5.47
C ALA A 15 -24.49 10.78 -4.87
N GLN A 16 -24.24 9.73 -4.08
CA GLN A 16 -22.94 9.48 -3.47
C GLN A 16 -21.87 9.05 -4.46
N VAL A 17 -22.22 8.21 -5.43
CA VAL A 17 -21.29 7.84 -6.52
C VAL A 17 -20.85 9.08 -7.30
N LEU A 18 -21.79 9.94 -7.69
CA LEU A 18 -21.48 11.18 -8.40
C LEU A 18 -20.71 12.18 -7.52
N ALA A 19 -21.02 12.27 -6.23
CA ALA A 19 -20.29 13.12 -5.29
C ALA A 19 -18.83 12.66 -5.12
N ALA A 20 -18.60 11.35 -4.99
CA ALA A 20 -17.26 10.77 -4.90
C ALA A 20 -16.46 11.01 -6.19
N LEU A 21 -17.09 10.79 -7.35
CA LEU A 21 -16.50 11.05 -8.66
C LEU A 21 -16.11 12.52 -8.83
N ARG A 22 -16.98 13.47 -8.44
CA ARG A 22 -16.67 14.91 -8.51
C ARG A 22 -15.57 15.35 -7.56
N SER A 23 -15.47 14.70 -6.39
CA SER A 23 -14.54 15.13 -5.34
C SER A 23 -13.12 14.62 -5.56
N LYS A 24 -12.95 13.35 -5.95
CA LYS A 24 -11.64 12.70 -6.07
C LYS A 24 -11.34 12.15 -7.46
N GLY A 25 -12.34 12.08 -8.35
CA GLY A 25 -12.20 11.41 -9.66
C GLY A 25 -12.18 9.88 -9.59
N ILE A 26 -12.04 9.29 -8.40
CA ILE A 26 -11.99 7.85 -8.13
C ILE A 26 -12.98 7.53 -7.01
N ILE A 27 -13.74 6.46 -7.17
CA ILE A 27 -14.77 6.02 -6.22
C ILE A 27 -14.18 4.95 -5.31
N ASN A 28 -14.02 5.26 -4.02
CA ASN A 28 -13.72 4.24 -3.01
C ASN A 28 -15.00 3.48 -2.66
N VAL A 29 -15.08 2.21 -3.09
CA VAL A 29 -16.31 1.42 -3.02
C VAL A 29 -16.74 1.19 -1.58
N ALA A 30 -15.81 0.82 -0.70
CA ALA A 30 -16.10 0.56 0.72
C ALA A 30 -16.59 1.83 1.45
N ALA A 31 -15.92 2.96 1.24
CA ALA A 31 -16.30 4.23 1.86
C ALA A 31 -17.67 4.71 1.38
N VAL A 32 -17.94 4.62 0.08
CA VAL A 32 -19.23 5.03 -0.49
C VAL A 32 -20.36 4.10 -0.05
N ALA A 33 -20.10 2.79 0.03
CA ALA A 33 -21.09 1.82 0.49
C ALA A 33 -21.45 2.02 1.97
N GLU A 34 -20.47 2.29 2.82
CA GLU A 34 -20.72 2.60 4.23
C GLU A 34 -21.56 3.88 4.39
N GLU A 35 -21.23 4.94 3.66
CA GLU A 35 -22.00 6.19 3.68
C GLU A 35 -23.45 6.00 3.24
N VAL A 36 -23.69 5.20 2.20
CA VAL A 36 -25.04 4.87 1.73
C VAL A 36 -25.79 4.05 2.78
N ARG A 37 -25.13 3.06 3.40
CA ARG A 37 -25.72 2.20 4.43
C ARG A 37 -26.11 3.01 5.68
N LEU A 38 -25.25 3.93 6.12
CA LEU A 38 -25.52 4.82 7.26
C LEU A 38 -26.70 5.76 7.02
N ARG A 39 -26.90 6.20 5.77
CA ARG A 39 -28.06 7.03 5.38
C ARG A 39 -29.35 6.22 5.26
N ASN A 40 -29.24 4.93 4.96
CA ASN A 40 -30.36 4.03 4.69
C ASN A 40 -30.45 2.89 5.70
N LEU A 41 -30.22 3.17 6.99
CA LEU A 41 -30.28 2.17 8.07
C LEU A 41 -31.64 1.46 8.16
N ALA A 42 -32.70 2.11 7.68
CA ALA A 42 -34.06 1.54 7.66
C ALA A 42 -34.21 0.34 6.72
N GLU A 43 -33.39 0.24 5.67
CA GLU A 43 -33.49 -0.85 4.68
C GLU A 43 -32.84 -2.15 5.18
N ASN A 44 -32.03 -2.11 6.26
CA ASN A 44 -31.33 -3.26 6.84
C ASN A 44 -30.58 -4.11 5.80
N ILE A 45 -29.89 -3.45 4.87
CA ILE A 45 -29.12 -4.08 3.80
C ILE A 45 -27.70 -4.36 4.30
N ALA A 46 -27.18 -5.55 3.98
CA ALA A 46 -25.81 -5.92 4.28
C ALA A 46 -24.82 -5.04 3.50
N LEU A 47 -23.67 -4.73 4.10
CA LEU A 47 -22.67 -3.87 3.47
C LEU A 47 -22.22 -4.42 2.10
N GLU A 48 -22.03 -5.73 2.01
CA GLU A 48 -21.65 -6.44 0.78
C GLU A 48 -22.61 -6.20 -0.39
N ASP A 49 -23.91 -6.11 -0.10
CA ASP A 49 -24.94 -5.89 -1.13
C ASP A 49 -24.91 -4.43 -1.59
N VAL A 50 -24.69 -3.49 -0.65
CA VAL A 50 -24.49 -2.07 -0.99
C VAL A 50 -23.20 -1.88 -1.78
N GLU A 51 -22.10 -2.55 -1.42
CA GLU A 51 -20.84 -2.52 -2.17
C GLU A 51 -21.06 -3.02 -3.60
N PHE A 52 -21.79 -4.13 -3.77
CA PHE A 52 -22.13 -4.65 -5.09
C PHE A 52 -22.96 -3.65 -5.91
N LEU A 53 -23.90 -2.94 -5.28
CA LEU A 53 -24.68 -1.89 -5.93
C LEU A 53 -23.83 -0.68 -6.33
N VAL A 54 -22.97 -0.20 -5.42
CA VAL A 54 -22.02 0.88 -5.70
C VAL A 54 -21.14 0.52 -6.89
N MET A 55 -20.63 -0.71 -6.91
CA MET A 55 -19.78 -1.21 -7.98
C MET A 55 -20.53 -1.26 -9.32
N GLN A 56 -21.79 -1.70 -9.34
CA GLN A 56 -22.61 -1.68 -10.57
C GLN A 56 -22.88 -0.26 -11.07
N VAL A 57 -23.20 0.68 -10.18
CA VAL A 57 -23.47 2.09 -10.54
C VAL A 57 -22.18 2.75 -11.04
N ALA A 58 -21.05 2.54 -10.37
CA ALA A 58 -19.76 3.07 -10.80
C ALA A 58 -19.33 2.53 -12.18
N GLN A 59 -19.52 1.23 -12.43
CA GLN A 59 -19.28 0.63 -13.76
C GLN A 59 -20.17 1.26 -14.84
N PHE A 60 -21.46 1.49 -14.54
CA PHE A 60 -22.39 2.13 -15.46
C PHE A 60 -21.93 3.54 -15.85
N HIS A 61 -21.37 4.30 -14.91
CA HIS A 61 -20.81 5.64 -15.15
C HIS A 61 -19.39 5.61 -15.74
N GLY A 62 -18.77 4.44 -15.93
CA GLY A 62 -17.40 4.32 -16.40
C GLY A 62 -16.37 4.96 -15.44
N ALA A 63 -16.70 5.04 -14.16
CA ALA A 63 -15.87 5.68 -13.17
C ALA A 63 -14.77 4.73 -12.66
N PRO A 64 -13.53 5.21 -12.48
CA PRO A 64 -12.48 4.41 -11.86
C PRO A 64 -12.84 4.15 -10.39
N MET A 65 -12.67 2.89 -9.97
CA MET A 65 -13.02 2.42 -8.63
C MET A 65 -11.76 2.02 -7.87
N GLU A 66 -11.73 2.37 -6.60
CA GLU A 66 -10.76 1.92 -5.61
C GLU A 66 -11.46 0.91 -4.70
N PHE A 67 -10.88 -0.28 -4.60
CA PHE A 67 -11.25 -1.26 -3.60
C PHE A 67 -10.23 -1.11 -2.48
N ASP A 68 -10.70 -0.79 -1.27
CA ASP A 68 -9.85 -0.76 -0.08
C ASP A 68 -9.47 -2.19 0.30
N GLY A 69 -8.60 -2.79 -0.51
CA GLY A 69 -8.04 -4.11 -0.29
C GLY A 69 -6.60 -3.90 0.08
N LEU A 70 -6.33 -3.56 1.35
CA LEU A 70 -4.99 -3.41 1.90
C LEU A 70 -4.07 -2.62 0.95
N THR A 71 -3.95 -1.31 1.14
CA THR A 71 -2.76 -0.61 0.68
C THR A 71 -1.56 -1.30 1.33
N VAL A 72 -0.96 -2.27 0.63
CA VAL A 72 0.40 -2.67 0.87
C VAL A 72 1.17 -1.42 0.49
N VAL A 73 1.46 -0.60 1.50
CA VAL A 73 2.61 0.28 1.47
C VAL A 73 3.78 -0.68 1.26
N VAL A 74 4.12 -0.97 0.01
CA VAL A 74 5.49 -1.30 -0.35
C VAL A 74 6.23 -0.07 0.13
N GLY A 75 6.83 -0.21 1.32
CA GLY A 75 7.78 0.75 1.83
C GLY A 75 8.78 0.90 0.71
N THR A 76 8.70 2.02 0.00
CA THR A 76 9.84 2.52 -0.72
C THR A 76 10.90 2.64 0.36
N SER A 77 11.87 1.73 0.32
CA SER A 77 13.13 1.87 1.02
C SER A 77 13.74 3.16 0.50
N ARG A 78 13.31 4.27 1.11
CA ARG A 78 13.92 5.57 0.97
C ARG A 78 15.26 5.40 1.65
N SER A 79 16.27 4.99 0.89
CA SER A 79 17.67 5.08 1.30
C SER A 79 17.88 6.51 1.77
N LEU A 80 18.03 6.64 3.08
CA LEU A 80 18.40 7.88 3.75
C LEU A 80 19.78 8.29 3.21
N PRO A 81 20.07 9.58 3.04
CA PRO A 81 21.42 10.01 2.75
C PRO A 81 22.31 9.64 3.94
N ASP A 82 23.33 8.82 3.66
CA ASP A 82 24.45 8.53 4.55
C ASP A 82 25.11 9.87 4.91
N SER A 83 24.85 10.35 6.12
CA SER A 83 25.52 11.50 6.71
C SER A 83 26.00 11.05 8.08
N GLY A 84 27.26 10.64 8.07
CA GLY A 84 27.89 9.83 9.09
C GLY A 84 28.12 10.52 10.41
N LEU A 85 28.53 9.70 11.39
CA LEU A 85 29.16 10.06 12.65
C LEU A 85 29.58 8.75 13.33
N GLU A 86 30.81 8.27 13.16
CA GLU A 86 31.46 7.46 14.19
C GLU A 86 32.90 7.93 14.39
N LEU A 87 33.04 8.74 15.43
CA LEU A 87 34.27 9.20 16.04
C LEU A 87 34.91 8.04 16.83
N HIS A 88 36.23 7.97 16.69
CA HIS A 88 37.18 7.61 17.75
C HIS A 88 37.55 6.13 17.92
N GLY A 89 38.62 5.74 17.22
CA GLY A 89 39.51 4.66 17.61
C GLY A 89 40.96 5.05 17.34
N ASN A 90 41.58 5.81 18.25
CA ASN A 90 43.03 6.06 18.27
C ASN A 90 43.61 5.45 19.55
N PRO A 91 44.91 5.16 19.64
CA PRO A 91 45.78 4.42 18.72
C PRO A 91 46.52 3.31 19.51
N ARG A 92 47.30 2.42 18.87
CA ARG A 92 48.52 1.85 19.50
C ARG A 92 49.49 1.21 18.50
N PRO A 93 50.80 1.21 18.83
CA PRO A 93 51.88 1.34 17.84
C PRO A 93 52.66 0.05 17.58
N ASP A 94 53.34 0.06 16.43
CA ASP A 94 54.70 -0.46 16.17
C ASP A 94 55.09 -1.84 16.71
N ILE A 95 55.04 -2.85 15.83
CA ILE A 95 56.06 -3.91 15.76
C ILE A 95 56.27 -4.22 14.27
N GLY A 96 57.42 -3.81 13.74
CA GLY A 96 57.87 -4.20 12.40
C GLY A 96 58.15 -5.69 12.30
N ASP A 97 58.02 -6.24 11.09
CA ASP A 97 59.05 -7.12 10.54
C ASP A 97 58.94 -7.18 9.02
N GLU A 98 60.05 -6.83 8.40
CA GLU A 98 60.39 -6.86 7.00
C GLU A 98 60.52 -8.31 6.54
N SER A 99 59.86 -8.75 5.46
CA SER A 99 60.32 -9.87 4.60
C SER A 99 59.39 -10.11 3.41
N ILE A 100 59.74 -9.52 2.26
CA ILE A 100 59.44 -10.10 0.96
C ILE A 100 60.80 -10.50 0.40
N GLN A 101 61.14 -11.79 0.37
CA GLN A 101 62.08 -12.34 -0.62
C GLN A 101 62.12 -13.89 -0.58
N LEU A 102 61.53 -14.49 -1.61
CA LEU A 102 62.13 -15.52 -2.47
C LEU A 102 62.65 -16.88 -1.91
N ASP A 103 62.16 -17.92 -2.60
CA ASP A 103 62.91 -19.07 -3.13
C ASP A 103 62.96 -20.44 -2.40
N ALA A 104 62.67 -21.43 -3.26
CA ALA A 104 63.24 -22.78 -3.39
C ALA A 104 62.83 -23.91 -2.42
N HIS A 105 62.02 -24.80 -2.99
CA HIS A 105 62.19 -26.26 -2.97
C HIS A 105 62.16 -27.02 -1.63
N GLN A 106 60.95 -27.50 -1.36
CA GLN A 106 60.56 -28.83 -0.87
C GLN A 106 61.67 -29.89 -0.64
N ALA A 107 61.61 -30.46 0.56
CA ALA A 107 61.88 -31.85 0.96
C ALA A 107 63.33 -32.39 0.99
N GLN A 108 63.89 -32.36 2.20
CA GLN A 108 64.07 -33.57 3.03
C GLN A 108 64.87 -34.73 2.40
N MET A 109 66.17 -34.79 2.72
CA MET A 109 66.77 -36.05 3.16
C MET A 109 66.31 -36.24 4.62
N GLN A 110 65.78 -37.39 5.05
CA GLN A 110 66.17 -38.76 4.73
C GLN A 110 64.97 -39.68 4.53
#